data_AF-A0A3D6E804-F1
#
_entry.id   AF-A0A3D6E804-F1
#
_cell.length_a   1.000
_cell.length_b   1.000
_cell.length_c   1.000
_cell.angle_alpha   90.00
_cell.angle_beta   90.00
_cell.angle_gamma   90.00
#
_symmetry.space_group_name_H-M   'P 1'
#
loop_
_entity.id
_entity.type
_entity.pdbx_description
1 polymer ?
#
loop_
_entity_poly.entity_id
_entity_poly.type
_entity_poly.pdbx_seq_one_letter_code
_entity_poly.pdbx_strand_id
1 'polypeptide(L)'
;MSVNRKKRNRPASRRWVSLLWGIFFFVLILWFAYNRAPQIEKHLDTPFSVKEWLDEKIESVFPGSSRTEKSRFHVAAHYENLEIPAPFTDDRADEVRCYAGYALSYNNDWRLPNWVAYELLRSELNARVPRRDDFRPDEGLKGGVQASLSDYRRSGFDRGHMAPAADMRWSATAMSESFYLTNICPQTPSLNQGDWNRLEGKIRDWARRDSAVVIVCGPLVSVDDTTIGPNKVKVPRAFYKVVVSPYVDPPQGIGFVFENTFERRRLPLADYVVSIDSVEILTGIDFFPVLPDDIENFVESRYDTEYWNF
;
A
#
# COMPACT_ATOMS: atom_id res chain seq x y z
N MET A 1 26.20 62.67 31.30
CA MET A 1 26.87 61.37 31.53
C MET A 1 26.65 60.49 30.31
N SER A 2 27.64 60.38 29.43
CA SER A 2 27.57 59.56 28.21
C SER A 2 28.39 58.29 28.43
N VAL A 3 27.73 57.12 28.43
CA VAL A 3 28.37 55.81 28.63
C VAL A 3 28.81 55.29 27.26
N ASN A 4 30.13 55.20 27.08
CA ASN A 4 30.78 54.75 25.86
C ASN A 4 30.76 53.20 25.79
N ARG A 5 29.96 52.62 24.89
CA ARG A 5 29.84 51.16 24.70
C ARG A 5 30.90 50.68 23.69
N LYS A 6 32.00 50.10 24.18
CA LYS A 6 33.04 49.48 23.33
C LYS A 6 32.44 48.36 22.46
N LYS A 7 32.45 48.55 21.13
CA LYS A 7 32.21 47.47 20.15
C LYS A 7 33.34 46.44 20.25
N ARG A 8 33.01 45.24 20.70
CA ARG A 8 33.92 44.09 20.78
C ARG A 8 34.08 43.53 19.36
N ASN A 9 35.21 43.83 18.69
CA ASN A 9 35.55 43.22 17.40
C ASN A 9 35.75 41.71 17.59
N ARG A 10 34.87 40.90 16.98
CA ARG A 10 35.06 39.45 16.88
C ARG A 10 36.15 39.18 15.83
N PRO A 11 37.15 38.33 16.10
CA PRO A 11 38.26 38.08 15.18
C PRO A 11 37.75 37.47 13.86
N ALA A 12 38.24 37.98 12.74
CA ALA A 12 37.83 37.57 11.39
C ALA A 12 37.99 36.06 11.15
N SER A 13 38.95 35.41 11.81
CA SER A 13 39.20 33.97 11.73
C SER A 13 37.99 33.10 12.10
N ARG A 14 37.19 33.51 13.09
CA ARG A 14 35.98 32.75 13.48
C ARG A 14 34.91 32.75 12.40
N ARG A 15 34.81 33.82 11.60
CA ARG A 15 33.84 33.92 10.50
C ARG A 15 34.19 32.97 9.35
N TRP A 16 35.46 32.91 8.98
CA TRP A 16 35.95 32.02 7.91
C TRP A 16 35.78 30.53 8.28
N VAL A 17 36.06 30.17 9.53
CA VAL A 17 35.83 28.80 10.03
C VAL A 17 34.34 28.45 9.98
N SER A 18 33.44 29.32 10.45
CA SER A 18 31.99 29.07 10.35
C SER A 18 31.47 29.02 8.90
N LEU A 19 32.07 29.77 7.98
CA LEU A 19 31.71 29.73 6.56
C LEU A 19 32.15 28.41 5.90
N LEU A 20 33.38 27.95 6.20
CA LEU A 20 33.92 26.67 5.74
C LEU A 20 33.13 25.47 6.26
N TRP A 21 32.73 25.51 7.54
CA TRP A 21 31.84 24.50 8.12
C TRP A 21 30.45 24.52 7.47
N GLY A 22 29.90 25.70 7.17
CA GLY A 22 28.64 25.84 6.44
C GLY A 22 28.70 25.27 5.03
N ILE A 23 29.79 25.53 4.29
CA ILE A 23 30.01 24.98 2.94
C ILE A 23 30.20 23.46 3.02
N PHE A 24 31.00 22.95 3.97
CA PHE A 24 31.19 21.52 4.15
C PHE A 24 29.87 20.80 4.44
N PHE A 25 29.04 21.33 5.34
CA PHE A 25 27.75 20.75 5.67
C PHE A 25 26.78 20.80 4.48
N PHE A 26 26.81 21.87 3.70
CA PHE A 26 26.00 22.00 2.48
C PHE A 26 26.42 21.02 1.39
N VAL A 27 27.73 20.85 1.16
CA VAL A 27 28.28 19.86 0.23
C VAL A 27 27.97 18.44 0.71
N LEU A 28 28.04 18.17 2.02
CA LEU A 28 27.67 16.88 2.60
C LEU A 28 26.19 16.57 2.40
N ILE A 29 25.29 17.55 2.59
CA ILE A 29 23.85 17.42 2.30
C ILE A 29 23.61 17.14 0.82
N LEU A 30 24.26 17.89 -0.07
CA LEU A 30 24.16 17.67 -1.52
C LEU A 30 24.70 16.31 -1.92
N TRP A 31 25.81 15.87 -1.32
CA TRP A 31 26.40 14.55 -1.56
C TRP A 31 25.48 13.43 -1.06
N PHE A 32 24.87 13.56 0.13
CA PHE A 32 23.89 12.59 0.61
C PHE A 32 22.62 12.57 -0.26
N ALA A 33 22.14 13.72 -0.71
CA ALA A 33 20.99 13.80 -1.61
C ALA A 33 21.30 13.20 -2.99
N TYR A 34 22.46 13.54 -3.55
CA TYR A 34 22.94 13.05 -4.85
C TYR A 34 23.18 11.54 -4.84
N ASN A 35 23.69 10.98 -3.74
CA ASN A 35 23.98 9.54 -3.67
C ASN A 35 22.81 8.68 -3.20
N ARG A 36 21.70 9.22 -2.66
CA ARG A 36 20.60 8.41 -2.13
C ARG A 36 19.52 8.09 -3.16
N ALA A 37 19.11 9.07 -3.97
CA ALA A 37 18.09 8.83 -5.01
C ALA A 37 18.53 7.77 -6.05
N PRO A 38 19.78 7.76 -6.55
CA PRO A 38 20.25 6.73 -7.48
C PRO A 38 20.28 5.32 -6.87
N GLN A 39 20.40 5.18 -5.54
CA GLN A 39 20.43 3.86 -4.90
C GLN A 39 19.03 3.26 -4.76
N ILE A 40 18.01 4.11 -4.59
CA ILE A 40 16.62 3.65 -4.53
C ILE A 40 16.13 3.30 -5.94
N GLU A 41 16.39 4.15 -6.92
CA GLU A 41 16.13 3.84 -8.34
C GLU A 41 16.87 2.55 -8.72
N LYS A 42 18.18 2.44 -8.43
CA LYS A 42 18.92 1.20 -8.67
C LYS A 42 18.34 -0.02 -7.93
N HIS A 43 17.85 0.13 -6.69
CA HIS A 43 17.20 -0.97 -5.96
C HIS A 43 15.94 -1.43 -6.67
N LEU A 44 15.08 -0.51 -7.11
CA LEU A 44 13.84 -0.82 -7.81
C LEU A 44 14.07 -1.27 -9.27
N ASP A 45 15.16 -0.82 -9.88
CA ASP A 45 15.58 -1.18 -11.25
C ASP A 45 16.48 -2.44 -11.28
N THR A 46 16.85 -3.01 -10.12
CA THR A 46 17.42 -4.37 -10.11
C THR A 46 16.37 -5.33 -10.67
N PRO A 47 16.76 -6.34 -11.48
CA PRO A 47 15.82 -7.29 -12.05
C PRO A 47 14.98 -7.91 -10.95
N PHE A 48 13.73 -7.51 -10.90
CA PHE A 48 12.70 -8.07 -10.05
C PHE A 48 11.49 -8.15 -10.95
N SER A 49 11.16 -9.38 -11.32
CA SER A 49 9.93 -9.67 -12.01
C SER A 49 8.97 -10.25 -11.00
N VAL A 50 7.79 -9.64 -10.84
CA VAL A 50 6.70 -10.25 -10.08
C VAL A 50 6.41 -11.67 -10.59
N LYS A 51 6.54 -11.89 -11.91
CA LYS A 51 6.38 -13.20 -12.52
C LYS A 51 7.46 -14.18 -12.06
N GLU A 52 8.74 -13.81 -12.06
CA GLU A 52 9.82 -14.69 -11.58
C GLU A 52 9.69 -14.97 -10.08
N TRP A 53 9.29 -13.96 -9.30
CA TRP A 53 9.06 -14.10 -7.86
C TRP A 53 7.87 -15.02 -7.54
N LEU A 54 6.79 -14.91 -8.33
CA LEU A 54 5.66 -15.84 -8.31
C LEU A 54 6.10 -17.23 -8.72
N ASP A 55 6.80 -17.39 -9.84
CA ASP A 55 7.23 -18.68 -10.36
C ASP A 55 8.13 -19.41 -9.35
N GLU A 56 9.10 -18.72 -8.72
CA GLU A 56 9.95 -19.28 -7.65
C GLU A 56 9.12 -19.78 -6.45
N LYS A 57 8.15 -18.99 -6.01
CA LYS A 57 7.32 -19.32 -4.85
C LYS A 57 6.30 -20.41 -5.18
N ILE A 58 5.68 -20.37 -6.35
CA ILE A 58 4.69 -21.36 -6.81
C ILE A 58 5.34 -22.72 -7.03
N GLU A 59 6.52 -22.80 -7.67
CA GLU A 59 7.25 -24.08 -7.85
C GLU A 59 7.58 -24.75 -6.52
N SER A 60 7.77 -23.97 -5.46
CA SER A 60 8.03 -24.49 -4.12
C SER A 60 6.79 -25.03 -3.39
N VAL A 61 5.57 -24.63 -3.80
CA VAL A 61 4.33 -24.92 -3.06
C VAL A 61 3.39 -25.87 -3.81
N PHE A 62 3.29 -25.80 -5.15
CA PHE A 62 2.29 -26.57 -5.90
C PHE A 62 2.84 -27.18 -7.21
N PRO A 63 3.24 -28.47 -7.23
CA PRO A 63 3.54 -29.17 -8.48
C PRO A 63 2.24 -29.61 -9.17
N GLY A 64 1.66 -28.70 -9.95
CA GLY A 64 0.64 -28.97 -10.97
C GLY A 64 -0.77 -29.27 -10.45
N SER A 65 -1.74 -28.42 -10.81
CA SER A 65 -3.14 -28.83 -10.84
C SER A 65 -3.97 -27.98 -11.81
N SER A 66 -4.88 -28.65 -12.51
CA SER A 66 -5.93 -28.09 -13.36
C SER A 66 -7.13 -29.02 -13.28
N ARG A 67 -8.30 -28.48 -12.89
CA ARG A 67 -9.59 -28.59 -13.61
C ARG A 67 -10.74 -28.03 -12.78
N THR A 68 -11.67 -27.37 -13.47
CA THR A 68 -12.88 -26.76 -12.92
C THR A 68 -14.12 -27.63 -13.15
N GLU A 69 -14.86 -27.93 -12.07
CA GLU A 69 -16.28 -28.26 -12.12
C GLU A 69 -17.13 -27.03 -11.80
N LYS A 70 -18.35 -26.99 -12.33
CA LYS A 70 -19.36 -25.97 -12.00
C LYS A 70 -20.13 -26.44 -10.75
N SER A 71 -19.74 -25.92 -9.59
CA SER A 71 -20.49 -26.04 -8.35
C SER A 71 -21.60 -24.98 -8.26
N ARG A 72 -22.69 -25.33 -7.58
CA ARG A 72 -23.73 -24.38 -7.16
C ARG A 72 -23.46 -24.00 -5.71
N PHE A 73 -23.27 -22.71 -5.44
CA PHE A 73 -22.99 -22.20 -4.10
C PHE A 73 -24.25 -21.71 -3.40
N HIS A 74 -24.31 -21.90 -2.09
CA HIS A 74 -25.28 -21.20 -1.25
C HIS A 74 -24.64 -19.92 -0.74
N VAL A 75 -24.92 -18.80 -1.42
CA VAL A 75 -24.37 -17.49 -1.05
C VAL A 75 -25.19 -16.91 0.10
N ALA A 76 -24.53 -16.59 1.22
CA ALA A 76 -25.18 -15.88 2.32
C ALA A 76 -25.58 -14.45 1.92
N ALA A 77 -26.62 -13.92 2.53
CA ALA A 77 -27.04 -12.53 2.30
C ALA A 77 -26.01 -11.51 2.83
N HIS A 78 -25.18 -11.92 3.80
CA HIS A 78 -24.13 -11.11 4.40
C HIS A 78 -23.12 -12.02 5.13
N TYR A 79 -21.84 -11.66 5.06
CA TYR A 79 -20.75 -12.24 5.84
C TYR A 79 -20.16 -11.14 6.73
N GLU A 80 -20.22 -11.30 8.05
CA GLU A 80 -19.67 -10.31 8.99
C GLU A 80 -18.13 -10.35 8.97
N ASN A 81 -17.50 -9.18 8.83
CA ASN A 81 -16.04 -9.01 8.81
C ASN A 81 -15.33 -9.83 7.71
N LEU A 82 -16.01 -10.07 6.57
CA LEU A 82 -15.48 -10.82 5.44
C LEU A 82 -14.14 -10.28 4.93
N GLU A 83 -13.92 -8.97 5.06
CA GLU A 83 -12.70 -8.30 4.63
C GLU A 83 -11.48 -8.64 5.49
N ILE A 84 -11.67 -9.13 6.72
CA ILE A 84 -10.59 -9.32 7.69
C ILE A 84 -9.86 -10.63 7.39
N PRO A 85 -8.56 -10.59 7.02
CA PRO A 85 -7.78 -11.80 6.79
C PRO A 85 -7.55 -12.61 8.06
N ALA A 86 -7.14 -13.86 7.92
CA ALA A 86 -6.82 -14.71 9.06
C ALA A 86 -5.62 -14.14 9.86
N PRO A 87 -5.57 -14.37 11.18
CA PRO A 87 -4.42 -13.98 11.99
C PRO A 87 -3.12 -14.62 11.47
N PHE A 88 -2.03 -13.84 11.46
CA PHE A 88 -0.73 -14.38 11.09
C PHE A 88 -0.30 -15.52 12.01
N THR A 89 0.36 -16.52 11.43
CA THR A 89 0.92 -17.67 12.16
C THR A 89 2.44 -17.56 12.38
N ASP A 90 3.07 -16.52 11.83
CA ASP A 90 4.48 -16.21 12.01
C ASP A 90 4.71 -15.12 13.06
N ASP A 91 5.97 -14.69 13.25
CA ASP A 91 6.39 -13.76 14.28
C ASP A 91 6.42 -12.29 13.81
N ARG A 92 5.83 -11.98 12.65
CA ARG A 92 5.85 -10.61 12.10
C ARG A 92 5.08 -9.65 13.02
N ALA A 93 5.51 -8.39 13.05
CA ALA A 93 4.78 -7.35 13.76
C ALA A 93 3.38 -7.14 13.15
N ASP A 94 2.35 -7.28 13.98
CA ASP A 94 0.95 -7.15 13.61
C ASP A 94 0.17 -6.41 14.71
N GLU A 95 -0.10 -5.12 14.47
CA GLU A 95 -1.05 -4.34 15.29
C GLU A 95 -2.31 -4.05 14.47
N VAL A 96 -3.37 -4.84 14.69
CA VAL A 96 -4.67 -4.65 14.03
C VAL A 96 -5.37 -3.39 14.56
N ARG A 97 -5.84 -2.54 13.63
CA ARG A 97 -6.58 -1.31 13.92
C ARG A 97 -7.79 -1.18 13.01
N CYS A 98 -8.90 -0.73 13.58
CA CYS A 98 -10.14 -0.49 12.85
C CYS A 98 -10.45 1.02 12.83
N TYR A 99 -10.75 1.54 11.65
CA TYR A 99 -11.21 2.91 11.41
C TYR A 99 -12.65 2.87 10.89
N ALA A 100 -13.25 4.04 10.64
CA ALA A 100 -14.63 4.12 10.21
C ALA A 100 -14.89 3.43 8.85
N GLY A 101 -13.90 3.39 7.95
CA GLY A 101 -14.10 2.82 6.60
C GLY A 101 -13.12 1.73 6.17
N TYR A 102 -12.17 1.35 7.02
CA TYR A 102 -11.25 0.25 6.73
C TYR A 102 -10.64 -0.27 8.02
N ALA A 103 -10.13 -1.50 7.97
CA ALA A 103 -9.24 -2.07 8.96
C ALA A 103 -7.85 -2.25 8.36
N LEU A 104 -6.82 -2.33 9.20
CA LEU A 104 -5.48 -2.69 8.78
C LEU A 104 -4.76 -3.48 9.86
N SER A 105 -3.77 -4.25 9.44
CA SER A 105 -2.69 -4.77 10.30
C SER A 105 -1.47 -3.89 10.10
N TYR A 106 -0.95 -3.27 11.16
CA TYR A 106 0.23 -2.40 11.08
C TYR A 106 1.51 -3.11 11.45
N ASN A 107 2.54 -2.98 10.60
CA ASN A 107 3.87 -3.52 10.83
C ASN A 107 4.82 -2.39 11.28
N ASN A 108 5.16 -2.40 12.57
CA ASN A 108 6.03 -1.39 13.18
C ASN A 108 7.48 -1.45 12.66
N ASP A 109 7.94 -2.61 12.18
CA ASP A 109 9.30 -2.77 11.63
C ASP A 109 9.42 -2.10 10.26
N TRP A 110 8.35 -2.14 9.47
CA TRP A 110 8.31 -1.53 8.14
C TRP A 110 7.83 -0.09 8.16
N ARG A 111 7.07 0.27 9.20
CA ARG A 111 6.25 1.49 9.31
C ARG A 111 5.21 1.58 8.20
N LEU A 112 4.67 0.43 7.81
CA LEU A 112 3.68 0.23 6.74
C LEU A 112 2.63 -0.78 7.24
N PRO A 113 1.44 -0.83 6.63
CA PRO A 113 0.51 -1.93 6.89
C PRO A 113 1.03 -3.24 6.28
N ASN A 114 0.77 -4.38 6.93
CA ASN A 114 0.85 -5.70 6.30
C ASN A 114 -0.29 -5.86 5.28
N TRP A 115 -1.49 -5.46 5.69
CA TRP A 115 -2.69 -5.41 4.86
C TRP A 115 -3.60 -4.27 5.30
N VAL A 116 -4.42 -3.79 4.36
CA VAL A 116 -5.54 -2.88 4.56
C VAL A 116 -6.76 -3.49 3.89
N ALA A 117 -7.85 -3.61 4.63
CA ALA A 117 -9.06 -4.31 4.24
C ALA A 117 -10.29 -3.43 4.39
N TYR A 118 -11.20 -3.48 3.42
CA TYR A 118 -12.46 -2.74 3.46
C TYR A 118 -13.52 -3.32 2.52
N GLU A 119 -14.79 -3.17 2.90
CA GLU A 119 -15.93 -3.33 2.00
C GLU A 119 -16.23 -2.00 1.30
N LEU A 120 -16.56 -2.06 0.01
CA LEU A 120 -17.01 -0.91 -0.76
C LEU A 120 -18.42 -1.14 -1.29
N LEU A 121 -19.38 -0.40 -0.75
CA LEU A 121 -20.78 -0.50 -1.13
C LEU A 121 -21.12 0.45 -2.27
N ARG A 122 -22.03 0.05 -3.16
CA ARG A 122 -22.62 0.91 -4.19
C ARG A 122 -23.19 2.20 -3.58
N SER A 123 -23.84 2.10 -2.42
CA SER A 123 -24.45 3.24 -1.73
C SER A 123 -23.44 4.31 -1.33
N GLU A 124 -22.21 3.91 -0.99
CA GLU A 124 -21.14 4.81 -0.54
C GLU A 124 -20.57 5.66 -1.67
N LEU A 125 -20.67 5.19 -2.92
CA LEU A 125 -20.15 5.87 -4.10
C LEU A 125 -20.95 7.11 -4.51
N ASN A 126 -22.16 7.29 -3.99
CA ASN A 126 -23.00 8.46 -4.26
C ASN A 126 -22.63 9.67 -3.40
N ALA A 127 -21.76 9.49 -2.41
CA ALA A 127 -21.45 10.52 -1.45
C ALA A 127 -20.45 11.56 -1.96
N ARG A 128 -20.50 12.75 -1.33
CA ARG A 128 -19.85 13.96 -1.86
C ARG A 128 -18.88 14.62 -0.89
N VAL A 129 -18.47 13.95 0.19
CA VAL A 129 -17.46 14.51 1.09
C VAL A 129 -16.22 14.88 0.25
N PRO A 130 -15.74 16.14 0.34
CA PRO A 130 -14.58 16.57 -0.41
C PRO A 130 -13.31 15.94 0.17
N ARG A 131 -12.34 15.72 -0.71
CA ARG A 131 -11.01 15.26 -0.34
C ARG A 131 -10.36 16.25 0.64
N ARG A 132 -9.76 15.74 1.72
CA ARG A 132 -9.17 16.56 2.80
C ARG A 132 -7.70 16.92 2.59
N ASP A 133 -6.92 15.99 2.03
CA ASP A 133 -5.46 16.14 1.84
C ASP A 133 -4.69 16.43 3.15
N ASP A 134 -5.24 15.99 4.30
CA ASP A 134 -4.75 16.20 5.66
C ASP A 134 -3.90 15.04 6.17
N PHE A 135 -2.90 14.63 5.37
CA PHE A 135 -1.95 13.57 5.74
C PHE A 135 -1.32 13.81 7.11
N ARG A 136 -1.45 12.83 8.02
CA ARG A 136 -0.95 12.96 9.39
C ARG A 136 -0.63 11.60 10.03
N PRO A 137 0.25 11.57 11.04
CA PRO A 137 0.39 10.41 11.90
C PRO A 137 -0.95 10.01 12.55
N ASP A 138 -1.18 8.72 12.77
CA ASP A 138 -2.29 8.21 13.57
C ASP A 138 -2.04 8.53 15.05
N GLU A 139 -2.91 9.32 15.68
CA GLU A 139 -2.77 9.69 17.09
C GLU A 139 -2.97 8.50 18.04
N GLY A 140 -3.63 7.44 17.58
CA GLY A 140 -3.86 6.22 18.34
C GLY A 140 -2.65 5.28 18.39
N LEU A 141 -1.64 5.49 17.53
CA LEU A 141 -0.43 4.67 17.49
C LEU A 141 0.72 5.37 18.25
N LYS A 142 1.00 4.85 19.45
CA LYS A 142 1.97 5.43 20.40
C LYS A 142 3.40 4.95 20.10
N GLY A 143 4.40 5.69 20.59
CA GLY A 143 5.79 5.22 20.59
C GLY A 143 6.65 5.60 19.39
N GLY A 144 6.15 6.42 18.46
CA GLY A 144 6.97 6.97 17.36
C GLY A 144 7.43 5.93 16.32
N VAL A 145 6.76 4.78 16.26
CA VAL A 145 7.02 3.66 15.34
C VAL A 145 6.17 3.73 14.06
N GLN A 146 5.78 4.95 13.66
CA GLN A 146 5.04 5.18 12.41
C GLN A 146 5.75 6.15 11.46
N ALA A 147 5.33 6.18 10.22
CA ALA A 147 5.79 7.16 9.25
C ALA A 147 5.38 8.60 9.64
N SER A 148 6.13 9.57 9.13
CA SER A 148 5.86 11.00 9.26
C SER A 148 5.92 11.68 7.89
N LEU A 149 5.35 12.88 7.78
CA LEU A 149 5.46 13.68 6.56
C LEU A 149 6.91 13.99 6.16
N SER A 150 7.83 14.03 7.14
CA SER A 150 9.24 14.28 6.87
C SER A 150 9.91 13.14 6.11
N ASP A 151 9.36 11.92 6.19
CA ASP A 151 9.92 10.76 5.50
C ASP A 151 9.74 10.80 3.99
N TYR A 152 8.58 11.31 3.56
CA TYR A 152 8.23 11.42 2.15
C TYR A 152 8.81 12.66 1.48
N ARG A 153 9.23 13.66 2.27
CA ARG A 153 9.71 14.94 1.73
C ARG A 153 10.97 14.74 0.90
N ARG A 154 10.88 15.05 -0.41
CA ARG A 154 11.98 14.89 -1.39
C ARG A 154 12.49 13.45 -1.51
N SER A 155 11.64 12.47 -1.19
CA SER A 155 11.97 11.04 -1.33
C SER A 155 11.92 10.54 -2.77
N GLY A 156 11.16 11.22 -3.63
CA GLY A 156 10.81 10.75 -4.98
C GLY A 156 9.52 9.92 -5.02
N PHE A 157 8.98 9.53 -3.87
CA PHE A 157 7.75 8.74 -3.74
C PHE A 157 6.54 9.61 -3.42
N ASP A 158 5.41 9.19 -3.95
CA ASP A 158 4.10 9.67 -3.52
C ASP A 158 3.69 9.02 -2.19
N ARG A 159 2.75 9.69 -1.52
CA ARG A 159 2.01 9.13 -0.39
C ARG A 159 0.83 8.32 -0.94
N GLY A 160 1.12 7.10 -1.37
CA GLY A 160 0.16 6.18 -1.98
C GLY A 160 -0.81 5.59 -0.95
N HIS A 161 -2.11 5.67 -1.22
CA HIS A 161 -3.12 5.12 -0.32
C HIS A 161 -3.31 3.62 -0.58
N MET A 162 -3.53 2.83 0.47
CA MET A 162 -4.02 1.45 0.32
C MET A 162 -5.56 1.45 0.24
N ALA A 163 -6.23 1.99 1.26
CA ALA A 163 -7.63 2.38 1.22
C ALA A 163 -7.76 3.82 0.68
N PRO A 164 -8.25 4.03 -0.55
CA PRO A 164 -8.19 5.34 -1.19
C PRO A 164 -9.26 6.29 -0.67
N ALA A 165 -8.89 7.58 -0.54
CA ALA A 165 -9.83 8.62 -0.10
C ALA A 165 -11.09 8.73 -0.99
N ALA A 166 -11.00 8.35 -2.27
CA ALA A 166 -12.13 8.36 -3.18
C ALA A 166 -13.21 7.33 -2.82
N ASP A 167 -12.84 6.24 -2.14
CA ASP A 167 -13.75 5.19 -1.68
C ASP A 167 -14.35 5.59 -0.31
N MET A 168 -13.71 6.50 0.44
CA MET A 168 -14.13 6.97 1.77
C MET A 168 -15.01 8.23 1.76
N ARG A 169 -15.60 8.59 0.61
CA ARG A 169 -16.37 9.83 0.43
C ARG A 169 -17.72 9.85 1.16
N TRP A 170 -18.12 8.72 1.74
CA TRP A 170 -19.40 8.52 2.43
C TRP A 170 -19.41 9.04 3.86
N SER A 171 -18.25 9.25 4.47
CA SER A 171 -18.15 9.80 5.82
C SER A 171 -17.01 10.81 5.93
N ALA A 172 -17.26 11.93 6.61
CA ALA A 172 -16.20 12.91 6.90
C ALA A 172 -15.10 12.33 7.78
N THR A 173 -15.46 11.39 8.66
CA THR A 173 -14.53 10.64 9.50
C THR A 173 -13.71 9.68 8.64
N ALA A 174 -14.34 8.79 7.87
CA ALA A 174 -13.62 7.85 7.00
C ALA A 174 -12.70 8.58 6.01
N MET A 175 -13.15 9.69 5.43
CA MET A 175 -12.34 10.55 4.56
C MET A 175 -11.11 11.11 5.28
N SER A 176 -11.23 11.59 6.51
CA SER A 176 -10.07 12.13 7.24
C SER A 176 -9.14 10.99 7.70
N GLU A 177 -9.69 9.86 8.12
CA GLU A 177 -8.91 8.69 8.54
C GLU A 177 -8.16 8.02 7.38
N SER A 178 -8.65 8.12 6.13
CA SER A 178 -7.89 7.60 4.97
C SER A 178 -6.54 8.32 4.77
N PHE A 179 -6.36 9.50 5.35
CA PHE A 179 -5.11 10.26 5.32
C PHE A 179 -4.14 9.94 6.47
N TYR A 180 -4.47 8.98 7.34
CA TYR A 180 -3.50 8.50 8.32
C TYR A 180 -2.32 7.82 7.63
N LEU A 181 -1.10 8.13 8.08
CA LEU A 181 0.12 7.57 7.50
C LEU A 181 0.26 6.05 7.73
N THR A 182 -0.55 5.46 8.62
CA THR A 182 -0.72 4.01 8.76
C THR A 182 -1.34 3.34 7.53
N ASN A 183 -2.10 4.09 6.73
CA ASN A 183 -2.72 3.67 5.45
C ASN A 183 -1.88 4.07 4.21
N ILE A 184 -0.68 4.63 4.41
CA ILE A 184 0.12 5.21 3.34
C ILE A 184 1.41 4.43 3.11
N CYS A 185 1.70 4.12 1.85
CA CYS A 185 2.93 3.46 1.41
C CYS A 185 3.72 4.34 0.43
N PRO A 186 5.06 4.22 0.38
CA PRO A 186 5.88 4.84 -0.67
C PRO A 186 5.62 4.18 -2.02
N GLN A 187 4.76 4.80 -2.82
CA GLN A 187 4.50 4.40 -4.21
C GLN A 187 5.22 5.34 -5.17
N THR A 188 5.80 4.80 -6.25
CA THR A 188 6.34 5.65 -7.30
C THR A 188 5.22 6.47 -7.94
N PRO A 189 5.51 7.68 -8.45
CA PRO A 189 4.49 8.48 -9.14
C PRO A 189 3.88 7.75 -10.36
N SER A 190 4.66 6.89 -11.01
CA SER A 190 4.21 6.04 -12.12
C SER A 190 3.09 5.09 -11.69
N LEU A 191 3.30 4.35 -10.60
CA LEU A 191 2.32 3.40 -10.08
C LEU A 191 1.10 4.12 -9.49
N ASN A 192 1.33 5.03 -8.55
CA ASN A 192 0.26 5.70 -7.78
C ASN A 192 -0.70 6.49 -8.68
N GLN A 193 -0.17 7.25 -9.63
CA GLN A 193 -0.99 8.11 -10.50
C GLN A 193 -1.46 7.36 -11.76
N GLY A 194 -0.83 6.22 -12.08
CA GLY A 194 -1.10 5.38 -13.23
C GLY A 194 -1.92 4.15 -12.89
N ASP A 195 -1.30 2.97 -12.92
CA ASP A 195 -2.00 1.68 -12.92
C ASP A 195 -2.75 1.40 -11.61
N TRP A 196 -2.24 1.84 -10.46
CA TRP A 196 -2.93 1.69 -9.18
C TRP A 196 -4.25 2.47 -9.16
N ASN A 197 -4.22 3.75 -9.52
CA ASN A 197 -5.42 4.60 -9.63
C ASN A 197 -6.40 4.09 -10.71
N ARG A 198 -5.91 3.49 -11.80
CA ARG A 198 -6.77 2.84 -12.80
C ARG A 198 -7.53 1.65 -12.21
N LEU A 199 -6.85 0.79 -11.45
CA LEU A 199 -7.50 -0.33 -10.76
C LEU A 199 -8.52 0.18 -9.74
N GLU A 200 -8.19 1.19 -8.94
CA GLU A 200 -9.14 1.80 -8.00
C GLU A 200 -10.40 2.34 -8.71
N GLY A 201 -10.25 2.91 -9.91
CA GLY A 201 -11.36 3.29 -10.77
C GLY A 201 -12.27 2.12 -11.13
N LYS A 202 -11.67 1.00 -11.57
CA LYS A 202 -12.41 -0.22 -11.93
C LYS A 202 -13.09 -0.88 -10.74
N ILE A 203 -12.45 -0.90 -9.56
CA ILE A 203 -13.08 -1.41 -8.33
C ILE A 203 -14.36 -0.64 -8.01
N ARG A 204 -14.35 0.69 -8.15
CA ARG A 204 -15.58 1.49 -8.00
C ARG A 204 -16.64 1.18 -9.07
N ASP A 205 -16.23 0.81 -10.27
CA ASP A 205 -17.17 0.36 -11.32
C ASP A 205 -17.79 -0.99 -10.95
N TRP A 206 -17.00 -1.94 -10.43
CA TRP A 206 -17.48 -3.24 -9.96
C TRP A 206 -18.39 -3.13 -8.76
N ALA A 207 -18.03 -2.32 -7.75
CA ALA A 207 -18.93 -2.01 -6.64
C ALA A 207 -20.29 -1.45 -7.12
N ARG A 208 -20.27 -0.58 -8.15
CA ARG A 208 -21.53 -0.08 -8.78
C ARG A 208 -22.31 -1.17 -9.48
N ARG A 209 -21.66 -2.15 -10.10
CA ARG A 209 -22.32 -3.25 -10.81
C ARG A 209 -22.84 -4.33 -9.85
N ASP A 210 -22.03 -4.72 -8.88
CA ASP A 210 -22.20 -5.91 -8.03
C ASP A 210 -22.81 -5.59 -6.67
N SER A 211 -23.09 -4.31 -6.40
CA SER A 211 -23.67 -3.78 -5.15
C SER A 211 -22.69 -3.65 -4.00
N ALA A 212 -21.77 -4.61 -3.86
CA ALA A 212 -20.66 -4.54 -2.93
C ALA A 212 -19.48 -5.33 -3.48
N VAL A 213 -18.27 -4.87 -3.19
CA VAL A 213 -17.03 -5.63 -3.36
C VAL A 213 -16.22 -5.53 -2.10
N VAL A 214 -15.47 -6.57 -1.78
CA VAL A 214 -14.57 -6.62 -0.63
C VAL A 214 -13.14 -6.59 -1.13
N ILE A 215 -12.32 -5.74 -0.53
CA ILE A 215 -10.95 -5.47 -0.96
C ILE A 215 -10.00 -5.76 0.20
N VAL A 216 -8.91 -6.48 -0.09
CA VAL A 216 -7.73 -6.53 0.77
C VAL A 216 -6.51 -6.14 -0.08
N CYS A 217 -5.64 -5.28 0.44
CA CYS A 217 -4.47 -4.82 -0.30
C CYS A 217 -3.31 -4.46 0.62
N GLY A 218 -2.12 -4.41 0.06
CA GLY A 218 -0.95 -4.07 0.84
C GLY A 218 0.35 -4.05 0.04
N PRO A 219 1.45 -3.69 0.71
CA PRO A 219 2.78 -3.78 0.14
C PRO A 219 3.33 -5.21 0.18
N LEU A 220 4.19 -5.53 -0.77
CA LEU A 220 5.06 -6.72 -0.74
C LEU A 220 6.45 -6.25 -0.34
N VAL A 221 6.84 -6.57 0.90
CA VAL A 221 8.07 -6.06 1.54
C VAL A 221 9.04 -7.19 1.79
N SER A 222 10.30 -6.98 1.39
CA SER A 222 11.43 -7.86 1.69
C SER A 222 12.33 -7.27 2.77
N VAL A 223 13.05 -8.15 3.48
CA VAL A 223 14.08 -7.78 4.47
C VAL A 223 15.13 -6.87 3.84
N ASP A 224 15.50 -7.10 2.59
CA ASP A 224 16.52 -6.36 1.85
C ASP A 224 16.01 -5.04 1.26
N ASP A 225 14.73 -4.70 1.44
CA ASP A 225 14.18 -3.47 0.89
C ASP A 225 14.79 -2.21 1.50
N THR A 226 14.99 -1.23 0.63
CA THR A 226 15.52 0.08 1.00
C THR A 226 14.50 0.90 1.81
N THR A 227 14.94 2.07 2.29
CA THR A 227 14.13 2.93 3.18
C THR A 227 14.23 4.42 2.83
N ILE A 228 13.11 5.12 3.01
CA ILE A 228 13.02 6.59 2.90
C ILE A 228 13.00 7.27 4.27
N GLY A 229 13.32 8.55 4.27
CA GLY A 229 13.12 9.41 5.44
C GLY A 229 14.09 9.19 6.61
N PRO A 230 13.94 10.01 7.67
CA PRO A 230 14.61 9.81 8.96
C PRO A 230 14.11 8.57 9.72
N ASN A 231 12.83 8.22 9.59
CA ASN A 231 12.22 7.11 10.31
C ASN A 231 12.44 5.75 9.62
N LYS A 232 13.11 5.71 8.46
CA LYS A 232 13.43 4.47 7.75
C LYS A 232 12.20 3.67 7.32
N VAL A 233 11.18 4.38 6.81
CA VAL A 233 9.99 3.74 6.22
C VAL A 233 10.44 2.87 5.04
N LYS A 234 10.05 1.59 5.05
CA LYS A 234 10.39 0.65 3.97
C LYS A 234 9.81 1.10 2.63
N VAL A 235 10.50 0.78 1.54
CA VAL A 235 10.02 0.99 0.18
C VAL A 235 9.68 -0.37 -0.43
N PRO A 236 8.40 -0.73 -0.55
CA PRO A 236 7.99 -1.99 -1.14
C PRO A 236 8.42 -2.10 -2.60
N ARG A 237 8.82 -3.30 -3.05
CA ARG A 237 9.11 -3.57 -4.47
C ARG A 237 7.84 -3.75 -5.30
N ALA A 238 6.76 -4.17 -4.67
CA ALA A 238 5.48 -4.38 -5.31
C ALA A 238 4.33 -4.14 -4.34
N PHE A 239 3.13 -4.10 -4.88
CA PHE A 239 1.87 -3.99 -4.16
C PHE A 239 0.90 -5.04 -4.68
N TYR A 240 0.06 -5.56 -3.80
CA TYR A 240 -1.03 -6.45 -4.18
C TYR A 240 -2.38 -5.82 -3.86
N LYS A 241 -3.41 -6.27 -4.58
CA LYS A 241 -4.81 -6.02 -4.24
C LYS A 241 -5.64 -7.22 -4.67
N VAL A 242 -6.36 -7.81 -3.74
CA VAL A 242 -7.35 -8.87 -3.97
C VAL A 242 -8.75 -8.29 -3.82
N VAL A 243 -9.67 -8.73 -4.66
CA VAL A 243 -11.05 -8.26 -4.71
C VAL A 243 -11.98 -9.44 -4.83
N VAL A 244 -13.02 -9.48 -4.01
CA VAL A 244 -14.12 -10.44 -4.11
C VAL A 244 -15.43 -9.70 -4.32
N SER A 245 -16.25 -10.19 -5.26
CA SER A 245 -17.67 -9.88 -5.39
C SER A 245 -18.45 -11.05 -4.77
N PRO A 246 -18.74 -11.03 -3.45
CA PRO A 246 -19.22 -12.21 -2.75
C PRO A 246 -20.70 -12.50 -3.00
N TYR A 247 -21.49 -11.51 -3.44
CA TYR A 247 -22.95 -11.58 -3.55
C TYR A 247 -23.48 -11.77 -4.97
N VAL A 248 -22.60 -12.06 -5.94
CA VAL A 248 -23.00 -12.47 -7.29
C VAL A 248 -23.07 -14.00 -7.38
N ASP A 249 -23.77 -14.54 -8.38
CA ASP A 249 -23.89 -15.99 -8.59
C ASP A 249 -23.26 -16.41 -9.94
N PRO A 250 -22.16 -17.20 -9.93
CA PRO A 250 -21.39 -17.60 -8.74
C PRO A 250 -20.54 -16.42 -8.20
N PRO A 251 -20.12 -16.44 -6.91
CA PRO A 251 -19.18 -15.47 -6.35
C PRO A 251 -17.91 -15.38 -7.18
N GLN A 252 -17.27 -14.21 -7.19
CA GLN A 252 -16.10 -13.96 -8.04
C GLN A 252 -14.94 -13.41 -7.22
N GLY A 253 -13.73 -13.90 -7.49
CA GLY A 253 -12.48 -13.39 -6.93
C GLY A 253 -11.49 -12.99 -8.03
N ILE A 254 -10.56 -12.10 -7.68
CA ILE A 254 -9.43 -11.70 -8.53
C ILE A 254 -8.30 -11.09 -7.68
N GLY A 255 -7.06 -11.38 -8.04
CA GLY A 255 -5.87 -10.74 -7.50
C GLY A 255 -5.15 -9.88 -8.54
N PHE A 256 -4.41 -8.88 -8.06
CA PHE A 256 -3.52 -8.06 -8.86
C PHE A 256 -2.20 -7.85 -8.14
N VAL A 257 -1.09 -7.86 -8.89
CA VAL A 257 0.23 -7.52 -8.36
C VAL A 257 0.93 -6.51 -9.27
N PHE A 258 1.40 -5.40 -8.70
CA PHE A 258 2.05 -4.31 -9.41
C PHE A 258 3.45 -4.05 -8.89
N GLU A 259 4.42 -3.99 -9.80
CA GLU A 259 5.78 -3.54 -9.47
C GLU A 259 5.82 -2.03 -9.17
N ASN A 260 6.57 -1.66 -8.13
CA ASN A 260 6.77 -0.28 -7.70
C ASN A 260 7.96 0.35 -8.42
N THR A 261 7.89 0.48 -9.75
CA THR A 261 8.99 1.00 -10.58
C THR A 261 8.77 2.47 -10.98
N PHE A 262 9.85 3.21 -11.23
CA PHE A 262 9.79 4.56 -11.79
C PHE A 262 9.51 4.56 -13.31
N GLU A 263 9.67 3.41 -13.96
CA GLU A 263 9.30 3.24 -15.36
C GLU A 263 7.81 3.56 -15.54
N ARG A 264 7.52 4.44 -16.52
CA ARG A 264 6.14 4.77 -16.86
C ARG A 264 5.48 3.60 -17.56
N ARG A 265 4.66 2.88 -16.80
CA ARG A 265 3.84 1.79 -17.32
C ARG A 265 2.39 2.24 -17.43
N ARG A 266 1.71 1.66 -18.42
CA ARG A 266 0.27 1.78 -18.62
C ARG A 266 -0.20 0.53 -19.35
N LEU A 267 0.13 -0.64 -18.79
CA LEU A 267 -0.22 -1.91 -19.40
C LEU A 267 -1.72 -2.15 -19.24
N PRO A 268 -2.34 -2.99 -20.08
CA PRO A 268 -3.66 -3.53 -19.80
C PRO A 268 -3.74 -4.08 -18.37
N LEU A 269 -4.86 -3.86 -17.66
CA LEU A 269 -4.99 -4.37 -16.29
C LEU A 269 -4.89 -5.91 -16.25
N ALA A 270 -5.27 -6.57 -17.35
CA ALA A 270 -5.12 -8.00 -17.61
C ALA A 270 -3.70 -8.52 -17.34
N ASP A 271 -2.68 -7.72 -17.62
CA ASP A 271 -1.27 -8.12 -17.53
C ASP A 271 -0.78 -8.20 -16.07
N TYR A 272 -1.57 -7.69 -15.11
CA TYR A 272 -1.26 -7.73 -13.68
C TYR A 272 -2.10 -8.75 -12.91
N VAL A 273 -3.02 -9.44 -13.59
CA VAL A 273 -4.00 -10.32 -12.95
C VAL A 273 -3.34 -11.62 -12.51
N VAL A 274 -3.67 -12.03 -11.28
CA VAL A 274 -3.32 -13.32 -10.70
C VAL A 274 -4.53 -13.88 -9.92
N SER A 275 -4.44 -15.14 -9.49
CA SER A 275 -5.42 -15.70 -8.55
C SER A 275 -5.20 -15.14 -7.13
N ILE A 276 -6.19 -15.27 -6.25
CA ILE A 276 -6.00 -14.86 -4.84
C ILE A 276 -5.00 -15.81 -4.17
N ASP A 277 -5.07 -17.13 -4.45
CA ASP A 277 -4.06 -18.12 -3.98
C ASP A 277 -2.63 -17.66 -4.31
N SER A 278 -2.42 -17.09 -5.51
CA SER A 278 -1.10 -16.59 -5.91
C SER A 278 -0.66 -15.46 -4.99
N VAL A 279 -1.57 -14.57 -4.58
CA VAL A 279 -1.27 -13.49 -3.63
C VAL A 279 -1.06 -14.03 -2.22
N GLU A 280 -1.79 -15.06 -1.79
CA GLU A 280 -1.56 -15.73 -0.50
C GLU A 280 -0.16 -16.30 -0.41
N ILE A 281 0.29 -17.01 -1.45
CA ILE A 281 1.65 -17.54 -1.57
C ILE A 281 2.70 -16.43 -1.42
N LEU A 282 2.45 -15.27 -2.02
CA LEU A 282 3.38 -14.13 -1.97
C LEU A 282 3.43 -13.44 -0.61
N THR A 283 2.30 -13.40 0.10
CA THR A 283 2.13 -12.58 1.31
C THR A 283 2.22 -13.38 2.61
N GLY A 284 1.92 -14.68 2.54
CA GLY A 284 1.62 -15.54 3.68
C GLY A 284 0.34 -15.15 4.42
N ILE A 285 -0.57 -14.42 3.77
CA ILE A 285 -1.89 -14.06 4.30
C ILE A 285 -2.90 -15.07 3.75
N ASP A 286 -3.78 -15.54 4.63
CA ASP A 286 -5.00 -16.29 4.30
C ASP A 286 -6.16 -15.27 4.23
N PHE A 287 -6.71 -15.08 3.02
CA PHE A 287 -7.73 -14.07 2.75
C PHE A 287 -9.14 -14.66 2.88
N PHE A 288 -10.10 -13.81 3.25
CA PHE A 288 -11.52 -14.18 3.30
C PHE A 288 -11.90 -15.45 4.12
N PRO A 289 -11.26 -15.75 5.28
CA PRO A 289 -11.43 -17.00 6.05
C PRO A 289 -12.85 -17.22 6.64
N VAL A 290 -13.72 -16.22 6.47
CA VAL A 290 -15.13 -16.27 6.91
C VAL A 290 -16.02 -16.94 5.85
N LEU A 291 -15.55 -17.05 4.61
CA LEU A 291 -16.27 -17.77 3.57
C LEU A 291 -16.29 -19.28 3.91
N PRO A 292 -17.36 -20.00 3.55
CA PRO A 292 -17.33 -21.45 3.53
C PRO A 292 -16.19 -21.96 2.63
N ASP A 293 -15.47 -23.00 3.07
CA ASP A 293 -14.29 -23.54 2.37
C ASP A 293 -14.54 -23.77 0.87
N ASP A 294 -15.74 -24.24 0.46
CA ASP A 294 -16.04 -24.48 -0.95
C ASP A 294 -16.15 -23.19 -1.78
N ILE A 295 -16.67 -22.11 -1.17
CA ILE A 295 -16.75 -20.78 -1.80
C ILE A 295 -15.37 -20.13 -1.82
N GLU A 296 -14.65 -20.17 -0.70
CA GLU A 296 -13.28 -19.67 -0.57
C GLU A 296 -12.36 -20.30 -1.62
N ASN A 297 -12.21 -21.63 -1.60
CA ASN A 297 -11.42 -22.36 -2.60
C ASN A 297 -11.86 -22.06 -4.04
N PHE A 298 -13.15 -21.78 -4.27
CA PHE A 298 -13.64 -21.43 -5.60
C PHE A 298 -13.19 -20.03 -6.04
N VAL A 299 -13.36 -19.01 -5.18
CA VAL A 299 -13.05 -17.62 -5.54
C VAL A 299 -11.56 -17.37 -5.58
N GLU A 300 -10.77 -18.15 -4.84
CA GLU A 300 -9.35 -17.87 -4.69
C GLU A 300 -8.46 -18.54 -5.75
N SER A 301 -8.83 -19.74 -6.17
CA SER A 301 -8.05 -20.54 -7.14
C SER A 301 -8.17 -20.09 -8.59
N ARG A 302 -9.08 -19.16 -8.90
CA ARG A 302 -9.37 -18.74 -10.28
C ARG A 302 -9.73 -17.26 -10.38
N TYR A 303 -9.73 -16.75 -11.60
CA TYR A 303 -10.32 -15.47 -11.94
C TYR A 303 -10.97 -15.56 -13.32
N ASP A 304 -12.00 -14.74 -13.56
CA ASP A 304 -12.69 -14.63 -14.84
C ASP A 304 -12.52 -13.21 -15.41
N THR A 305 -11.63 -13.08 -16.41
CA THR A 305 -11.34 -11.78 -17.03
C THR A 305 -12.53 -11.21 -17.80
N GLU A 306 -13.46 -12.06 -18.28
CA GLU A 306 -14.68 -11.61 -18.95
C GLU A 306 -15.66 -11.03 -17.93
N TYR A 307 -15.82 -11.68 -16.78
CA TYR A 307 -16.61 -11.14 -15.67
C TYR A 307 -16.04 -9.81 -15.19
N TRP A 308 -14.73 -9.72 -14.92
CA TRP A 308 -14.11 -8.51 -14.38
C TRP A 308 -13.97 -7.37 -15.41
N ASN A 309 -14.05 -7.65 -16.71
CA ASN A 309 -14.20 -6.67 -17.80
C ASN A 309 -13.37 -5.38 -17.62
N PHE A 310 -12.05 -5.50 -17.74
CA PHE A 310 -11.12 -4.37 -17.65
C PHE A 310 -10.71 -3.78 -18.99
#